data_AF-A0A1J6K9S9-F1
#
_entry.id   AF-A0A1J6K9S9-F1
#
_cell.length_a   1.000
_cell.length_b   1.000
_cell.length_c   1.000
_cell.angle_alpha   90.00
_cell.angle_beta   90.00
_cell.angle_gamma   90.00
#
_symmetry.space_group_name_H-M   'P 1'
#
loop_
_entity.id
_entity.type
_entity.pdbx_description
1 polymer ?
#
loop_
_entity_poly.entity_id
_entity_poly.type
_entity_poly.pdbx_seq_one_letter_code
_entity_poly.pdbx_strand_id
1 'polypeptide(L)'
;MESSSRILKEGDRFYEFKQRFPADCYWKGDRNFKQTSSSFLCGTQMDQLKNGVFRKFLELNEMGHSGKLTHCMLLSQVFYKDKSKMIFRVFGNGVAFTEDDFHSIIGFKIEASDYSFVDDRENRLKERYFSDVKKGLKVDNLYKFMQKRSRLRAGAADDVSVDVEVCDEDAVKLAETYILEAVLLGKDHSRNISDRSMKIIDDAELCASFPWGSLCFDEFICNLSHLLSTESVKKKQVGRIASYTSLGFPFLFNVWIMGVFNNFRQFSKYEDRWPIRMLSYSSIGCPKYDTLCNDYFTKASNFKVFKVNQSYLLQPSSKVNVSDIVN
;
A
#
# COMPACT_ATOMS: atom_id res chain seq x y z
N MET A 1 -18.34 10.19 -31.12
CA MET A 1 -19.25 9.14 -30.64
C MET A 1 -19.41 9.33 -29.14
N GLU A 2 -20.51 9.98 -28.76
CA GLU A 2 -20.86 10.22 -27.36
C GLU A 2 -21.11 8.88 -26.67
N SER A 3 -20.30 8.60 -25.64
CA SER A 3 -20.46 7.45 -24.77
C SER A 3 -21.74 7.63 -23.96
N SER A 4 -22.80 6.91 -24.33
CA SER A 4 -23.93 6.64 -23.45
C SER A 4 -23.41 6.30 -22.05
N SER A 5 -23.73 7.13 -21.05
CA SER A 5 -23.35 6.93 -19.66
C SER A 5 -24.11 5.71 -19.11
N ARG A 6 -23.53 4.52 -19.32
CA ARG A 6 -24.05 3.28 -18.74
C ARG A 6 -24.09 3.44 -17.21
N ILE A 7 -25.29 3.43 -16.64
CA ILE A 7 -25.49 3.34 -15.19
C ILE A 7 -25.01 1.96 -14.76
N LEU A 8 -23.95 1.91 -13.94
CA LEU A 8 -23.43 0.65 -13.39
C LEU A 8 -24.33 0.13 -12.28
N LYS A 9 -24.64 -1.16 -12.32
CA LYS A 9 -25.31 -1.89 -11.24
C LYS A 9 -24.29 -2.70 -10.46
N GLU A 10 -24.59 -3.01 -9.20
CA GLU A 10 -23.69 -3.82 -8.38
C GLU A 10 -23.41 -5.18 -9.05
N GLY A 11 -22.14 -5.55 -9.10
CA GLY A 11 -21.66 -6.74 -9.80
C GLY A 11 -21.32 -6.53 -11.28
N ASP A 12 -21.66 -5.38 -11.88
CA ASP A 12 -21.22 -5.04 -13.24
C ASP A 12 -19.70 -4.90 -13.29
N ARG A 13 -19.07 -5.42 -14.35
CA ARG A 13 -17.63 -5.22 -14.57
C ARG A 13 -17.36 -3.79 -15.01
N PHE A 14 -16.30 -3.18 -14.48
CA PHE A 14 -15.79 -1.92 -15.03
C PHE A 14 -15.16 -2.12 -16.42
N TYR A 15 -14.52 -3.27 -16.64
CA TYR A 15 -13.90 -3.65 -17.90
C TYR A 15 -14.36 -5.04 -18.33
N GLU A 16 -15.05 -5.12 -19.46
CA GLU A 16 -15.39 -6.40 -20.09
C GLU A 16 -14.13 -7.08 -20.63
N PHE A 17 -14.17 -8.41 -20.81
CA PHE A 17 -12.99 -9.17 -21.29
C PHE A 17 -12.41 -8.62 -22.60
N LYS A 18 -13.27 -8.14 -23.51
CA LYS A 18 -12.88 -7.56 -24.81
C LYS A 18 -12.24 -6.17 -24.67
N GLN A 19 -12.42 -5.51 -23.52
CA GLN A 19 -11.89 -4.17 -23.23
C GLN A 19 -10.59 -4.22 -22.43
N ARG A 20 -10.10 -5.41 -22.06
CA ARG A 20 -8.86 -5.56 -21.32
C ARG A 20 -7.66 -5.22 -22.19
N PHE A 21 -6.68 -4.56 -21.59
CA PHE A 21 -5.48 -4.08 -22.27
C PHE A 21 -4.26 -4.31 -21.38
N PRO A 22 -3.05 -4.41 -21.95
CA PRO A 22 -1.83 -4.42 -21.15
C PRO A 22 -1.47 -3.01 -20.67
N ALA A 23 -1.03 -2.91 -19.42
CA ALA A 23 -0.39 -1.72 -18.86
C ALA A 23 0.68 -2.09 -17.83
N ASP A 24 1.68 -1.21 -17.69
CA ASP A 24 2.72 -1.32 -16.68
C ASP A 24 2.32 -0.52 -15.43
N CYS A 25 2.15 -1.25 -14.32
CA CYS A 25 1.90 -0.66 -13.01
C CYS A 25 3.22 -0.59 -12.23
N TYR A 26 3.72 0.63 -12.00
CA TYR A 26 4.92 0.88 -11.22
C TYR A 26 4.58 1.20 -9.76
N TRP A 27 5.57 1.03 -8.89
CA TRP A 27 5.55 1.52 -7.52
C TRP A 27 6.77 2.43 -7.32
N LYS A 28 6.52 3.67 -6.87
CA LYS A 28 7.55 4.69 -6.65
C LYS A 28 7.95 4.87 -5.17
N GLY A 29 7.38 4.09 -4.25
CA GLY A 29 7.81 4.10 -2.85
C GLY A 29 9.26 3.64 -2.71
N ASP A 30 9.90 4.00 -1.58
CA ASP A 30 11.31 3.70 -1.35
C ASP A 30 11.54 2.22 -1.06
N ARG A 31 12.08 1.49 -2.05
CA ARG A 31 12.48 0.08 -1.89
C ARG A 31 13.71 -0.10 -1.01
N ASN A 32 14.50 0.96 -0.86
CA ASN A 32 15.75 0.99 -0.13
C ASN A 32 15.58 1.59 1.27
N PHE A 33 14.34 1.75 1.75
CA PHE A 33 14.07 2.42 3.04
C PHE A 33 14.84 1.81 4.21
N LYS A 34 15.13 0.51 4.18
CA LYS A 34 15.97 -0.15 5.19
C LYS A 34 17.39 0.39 5.20
N GLN A 35 17.98 0.58 4.01
CA GLN A 35 19.30 1.17 3.87
C GLN A 35 19.26 2.65 4.28
N THR A 36 18.26 3.40 3.81
CA THR A 36 18.03 4.80 4.20
C THR A 36 17.94 4.96 5.72
N SER A 37 17.18 4.10 6.39
CA SER A 37 17.02 4.09 7.86
C SER A 37 18.31 3.67 8.56
N SER A 38 19.01 2.66 8.06
CA SER A 38 20.26 2.15 8.65
C SER A 38 21.41 3.15 8.53
N SER A 39 21.48 3.91 7.44
CA SER A 39 22.45 5.00 7.30
C SER A 39 22.13 6.20 8.20
N PHE A 40 20.84 6.41 8.51
CA PHE A 40 20.34 7.54 9.31
C PHE A 40 20.24 7.29 10.83
N LEU A 41 20.12 6.04 11.28
CA LEU A 41 20.07 5.66 12.70
C LEU A 41 21.38 5.01 13.17
N CYS A 42 21.78 5.22 14.43
CA CYS A 42 22.89 4.49 15.05
C CYS A 42 22.38 3.11 15.55
N GLY A 43 23.27 2.28 16.10
CA GLY A 43 22.88 0.96 16.62
C GLY A 43 21.72 1.02 17.63
N THR A 44 21.85 1.85 18.67
CA THR A 44 20.82 2.04 19.70
C THR A 44 19.50 2.56 19.13
N GLN A 45 19.55 3.56 18.25
CA GLN A 45 18.36 4.11 17.58
C GLN A 45 17.68 3.07 16.68
N MET A 46 18.47 2.25 15.99
CA MET A 46 17.94 1.18 15.15
C MET A 46 17.24 0.11 16.00
N ASP A 47 17.77 -0.21 17.18
CA ASP A 47 17.13 -1.16 18.09
C ASP A 47 15.84 -0.59 18.69
N GLN A 48 15.79 0.73 18.97
CA GLN A 48 14.53 1.41 19.31
C GLN A 48 13.50 1.29 18.17
N LEU A 49 13.90 1.55 16.92
CA LEU A 49 13.01 1.41 15.76
C LEU A 49 12.50 -0.04 15.58
N LYS A 50 13.35 -1.05 15.81
CA LYS A 50 12.96 -2.47 15.77
C LYS A 50 12.01 -2.87 16.90
N ASN A 51 11.94 -2.10 17.98
CA ASN A 51 10.98 -2.30 19.06
C ASN A 51 9.69 -1.47 18.86
N GLY A 52 9.68 -0.56 17.89
CA GLY A 52 8.55 0.32 17.58
C GLY A 52 7.42 -0.32 16.78
N VAL A 53 6.45 0.52 16.40
CA VAL A 53 5.20 0.12 15.72
C VAL A 53 5.48 -0.48 14.34
N PHE A 54 6.44 0.10 13.63
CA PHE A 54 6.75 -0.27 12.24
C PHE A 54 7.77 -1.42 12.10
N ARG A 55 8.12 -2.09 13.21
CA ARG A 55 9.18 -3.13 13.23
C ARG A 55 9.02 -4.22 12.17
N LYS A 56 7.77 -4.65 11.91
CA LYS A 56 7.46 -5.76 11.00
C LYS A 56 7.91 -5.47 9.56
N PHE A 57 7.97 -4.20 9.17
CA PHE A 57 8.46 -3.81 7.84
C PHE A 57 9.98 -3.95 7.74
N LEU A 58 10.71 -3.78 8.84
CA LEU A 58 12.16 -4.02 8.89
C LEU A 58 12.53 -5.50 8.75
N GLU A 59 11.58 -6.41 8.98
CA GLU A 59 11.77 -7.85 8.84
C GLU A 59 11.57 -8.35 7.38
N LEU A 60 11.04 -7.51 6.48
CA LEU A 60 10.72 -7.91 5.10
C LEU A 60 11.96 -8.19 4.24
N ASN A 61 12.24 -9.42 3.82
CA ASN A 61 13.46 -9.74 3.06
C ASN A 61 13.62 -8.89 1.77
N GLU A 62 12.73 -9.08 0.80
CA GLU A 62 12.79 -8.43 -0.50
C GLU A 62 11.39 -8.03 -0.95
N MET A 63 11.18 -6.73 -1.15
CA MET A 63 9.90 -6.17 -1.55
C MET A 63 9.80 -6.10 -3.08
N GLY A 64 9.40 -7.21 -3.69
CA GLY A 64 9.00 -7.25 -5.09
C GLY A 64 7.54 -6.83 -5.27
N HIS A 65 7.20 -6.26 -6.42
CA HIS A 65 5.80 -6.02 -6.80
C HIS A 65 5.56 -6.49 -8.23
N SER A 66 4.52 -7.28 -8.40
CA SER A 66 4.03 -7.77 -9.68
C SER A 66 3.00 -6.80 -10.26
N GLY A 67 3.49 -5.76 -10.94
CA GLY A 67 2.63 -4.74 -11.56
C GLY A 67 1.62 -5.30 -12.56
N LYS A 68 2.00 -6.34 -13.30
CA LYS A 68 1.09 -7.00 -14.25
C LYS A 68 -0.01 -7.80 -13.54
N LEU A 69 0.32 -8.46 -12.42
CA LEU A 69 -0.69 -9.15 -11.60
C LEU A 69 -1.67 -8.16 -10.97
N THR A 70 -1.17 -7.06 -10.39
CA THR A 70 -1.99 -5.95 -9.89
C THR A 70 -2.92 -5.41 -10.98
N HIS A 71 -2.38 -5.15 -12.17
CA HIS A 71 -3.15 -4.65 -13.30
C HIS A 71 -4.26 -5.61 -13.75
N CYS A 72 -3.93 -6.89 -13.94
CA CYS A 72 -4.94 -7.91 -14.31
C CYS A 72 -6.04 -8.04 -13.23
N MET A 73 -5.67 -7.91 -11.96
CA MET A 73 -6.64 -7.94 -10.87
C MET A 73 -7.57 -6.72 -10.91
N LEU A 74 -7.04 -5.51 -11.12
CA LEU A 74 -7.86 -4.30 -11.27
C LEU A 74 -8.81 -4.37 -12.47
N LEU A 75 -8.39 -4.95 -13.60
CA LEU A 75 -9.27 -5.23 -14.75
C LEU A 75 -10.37 -6.27 -14.45
N SER A 76 -10.29 -6.97 -13.33
CA SER A 76 -11.32 -7.90 -12.86
C SER A 76 -12.28 -7.30 -11.84
N GLN A 77 -12.08 -6.03 -11.47
CA GLN A 77 -12.93 -5.31 -10.53
C GLN A 77 -14.37 -5.21 -11.04
N VAL A 78 -15.31 -5.31 -10.11
CA VAL A 78 -16.73 -5.06 -10.34
C VAL A 78 -17.20 -3.88 -9.50
N PHE A 79 -18.23 -3.20 -9.99
CA PHE A 79 -18.86 -2.10 -9.30
C PHE A 79 -19.60 -2.60 -8.07
N TYR A 80 -19.44 -1.89 -6.95
CA TYR A 80 -20.15 -2.10 -5.70
C TYR A 80 -20.31 -0.73 -5.02
N LYS A 81 -21.46 -0.47 -4.36
CA LYS A 81 -21.69 0.84 -3.74
C LYS A 81 -20.88 1.03 -2.46
N ASP A 82 -20.70 -0.04 -1.70
CA ASP A 82 -19.88 -0.06 -0.50
C ASP A 82 -18.41 0.17 -0.86
N LYS A 83 -17.87 1.32 -0.44
CA LYS A 83 -16.49 1.75 -0.69
C LYS A 83 -15.49 1.25 0.35
N SER A 84 -15.94 0.59 1.43
CA SER A 84 -15.05 0.00 2.44
C SER A 84 -14.30 -1.24 1.93
N LYS A 85 -14.66 -1.74 0.74
CA LYS A 85 -14.05 -2.92 0.12
C LYS A 85 -13.99 -2.79 -1.38
N MET A 86 -13.07 -3.55 -1.99
CA MET A 86 -13.02 -3.72 -3.44
C MET A 86 -13.42 -5.15 -3.81
N ILE A 87 -14.36 -5.27 -4.74
CA ILE A 87 -14.83 -6.57 -5.21
C ILE A 87 -14.21 -6.89 -6.57
N PHE A 88 -13.73 -8.12 -6.69
CA PHE A 88 -13.12 -8.63 -7.89
C PHE A 88 -13.78 -9.93 -8.33
N ARG A 89 -13.91 -10.12 -9.64
CA ARG A 89 -14.46 -11.34 -10.22
C ARG A 89 -13.43 -12.04 -11.10
N VAL A 90 -12.80 -13.05 -10.51
CA VAL A 90 -11.79 -13.91 -11.14
C VAL A 90 -12.35 -15.32 -11.26
N PHE A 91 -12.37 -15.86 -12.48
CA PHE A 91 -12.89 -17.21 -12.76
C PHE A 91 -14.29 -17.52 -12.21
N GLY A 92 -15.19 -16.53 -12.27
CA GLY A 92 -16.56 -16.68 -11.75
C GLY A 92 -16.68 -16.53 -10.23
N ASN A 93 -15.57 -16.51 -9.49
CA ASN A 93 -15.55 -16.29 -8.05
C ASN A 93 -15.51 -14.79 -7.75
N GLY A 94 -16.46 -14.32 -6.93
CA GLY A 94 -16.42 -13.00 -6.35
C GLY A 94 -15.59 -13.03 -5.07
N VAL A 95 -14.54 -12.21 -5.02
CA VAL A 95 -13.69 -12.06 -3.82
C VAL A 95 -13.67 -10.60 -3.40
N ALA A 96 -13.62 -10.36 -2.10
CA ALA A 96 -13.53 -9.03 -1.52
C ALA A 96 -12.13 -8.80 -0.96
N PHE A 97 -11.57 -7.62 -1.24
CA PHE A 97 -10.44 -7.09 -0.50
C PHE A 97 -10.97 -6.11 0.55
N THR A 98 -10.78 -6.46 1.81
CA THR A 98 -11.35 -5.76 2.97
C THR A 98 -10.26 -5.21 3.88
N GLU A 99 -10.66 -4.38 4.84
CA GLU A 99 -9.76 -3.87 5.88
C GLU A 99 -9.17 -5.01 6.74
N ASP A 100 -9.99 -5.98 7.13
CA ASP A 100 -9.55 -7.17 7.88
C ASP A 100 -8.48 -7.97 7.12
N ASP A 101 -8.62 -8.07 5.80
CA ASP A 101 -7.62 -8.70 4.95
C ASP A 101 -6.31 -7.93 4.99
N PHE A 102 -6.37 -6.61 4.94
CA PHE A 102 -5.21 -5.74 5.00
C PHE A 102 -4.51 -5.82 6.36
N HIS A 103 -5.27 -5.76 7.46
CA HIS A 103 -4.75 -5.87 8.82
C HIS A 103 -4.10 -7.22 9.08
N SER A 104 -4.69 -8.32 8.62
CA SER A 104 -4.09 -9.66 8.73
C SER A 104 -2.85 -9.84 7.85
N ILE A 105 -2.62 -8.99 6.84
CA ILE A 105 -1.39 -8.99 6.04
C ILE A 105 -0.26 -8.27 6.77
N ILE A 106 -0.52 -7.05 7.25
CA ILE A 106 0.51 -6.19 7.87
C ILE A 106 0.70 -6.47 9.37
N GLY A 107 -0.30 -7.06 10.01
CA GLY A 107 -0.32 -7.34 11.44
C GLY A 107 -0.46 -6.10 12.32
N PHE A 108 -1.11 -5.04 11.85
CA PHE A 108 -1.48 -3.91 12.70
C PHE A 108 -2.74 -4.21 13.49
N LYS A 109 -2.90 -3.49 14.59
CA LYS A 109 -4.07 -3.60 15.46
C LYS A 109 -5.27 -2.90 14.85
N ILE A 110 -6.45 -3.41 15.20
CA ILE A 110 -7.76 -2.79 14.91
C ILE A 110 -8.21 -2.13 16.20
N GLU A 111 -7.92 -0.85 16.39
CA GLU A 111 -8.38 -0.10 17.57
C GLU A 111 -9.03 1.20 17.09
N ALA A 112 -10.34 1.32 17.27
CA ALA A 112 -11.08 2.54 16.98
C ALA A 112 -11.01 3.46 18.21
N SER A 113 -10.56 4.69 18.02
CA SER A 113 -10.60 5.75 19.03
C SER A 113 -10.76 7.11 18.34
N ASP A 114 -11.26 8.10 19.08
CA ASP A 114 -11.32 9.48 18.59
C ASP A 114 -9.92 10.13 18.69
N TYR A 115 -9.43 10.59 17.55
CA TYR A 115 -8.13 11.25 17.40
C TYR A 115 -8.27 12.65 16.80
N SER A 116 -9.44 13.28 16.95
CA SER A 116 -9.69 14.66 16.50
C SER A 116 -8.79 15.68 17.20
N PHE A 117 -8.51 15.46 18.49
CA PHE A 117 -7.63 16.32 19.31
C PHE A 117 -6.20 16.48 18.77
N VAL A 118 -5.76 15.56 17.89
CA VAL A 118 -4.42 15.59 17.29
C VAL A 118 -4.25 16.83 16.41
N ASP A 119 -5.31 17.28 15.75
CA ASP A 119 -5.22 18.38 14.78
C ASP A 119 -4.84 19.71 15.47
N ASP A 120 -5.23 19.88 16.74
CA ASP A 120 -4.94 21.07 17.55
C ASP A 120 -3.55 21.04 18.21
N ARG A 121 -2.85 19.90 18.24
CA ARG A 121 -1.50 19.80 18.83
C ARG A 121 -0.47 20.55 17.97
N GLU A 122 0.57 21.09 18.59
CA GLU A 122 1.74 21.63 17.86
C GLU A 122 2.58 20.51 17.24
N ASN A 123 3.27 20.81 16.14
CA ASN A 123 4.16 19.86 15.46
C ASN A 123 5.62 20.18 15.80
N ARG A 124 6.02 19.81 17.01
CA ARG A 124 7.37 20.07 17.56
C ARG A 124 8.49 19.56 16.65
N LEU A 125 8.36 18.36 16.06
CA LEU A 125 9.37 17.82 15.14
C LEU A 125 9.56 18.71 13.90
N LYS A 126 8.46 19.18 13.32
CA LYS A 126 8.50 20.10 12.17
C LYS A 126 9.10 21.45 12.54
N GLU A 127 8.71 22.03 13.67
CA GLU A 127 9.23 23.30 14.15
C GLU A 127 10.74 23.22 14.46
N ARG A 128 11.17 22.13 15.11
CA ARG A 128 12.56 21.95 15.52
C ARG A 128 13.50 21.68 14.36
N TYR A 129 13.10 20.84 13.40
CA TYR A 129 14.00 20.34 12.35
C TYR A 129 13.74 20.92 10.96
N PHE A 130 12.59 21.56 10.75
CA PHE A 130 12.14 22.03 9.44
C PHE A 130 11.45 23.40 9.49
N SER A 131 11.82 24.27 10.45
CA SER A 131 11.24 25.62 10.60
C SER A 131 11.49 26.53 9.40
N ASP A 132 12.54 26.27 8.62
CA ASP A 132 12.85 26.97 7.38
C ASP A 132 11.91 26.59 6.22
N VAL A 133 11.21 25.45 6.32
CA VAL A 133 10.29 24.95 5.30
C VAL A 133 8.92 25.65 5.41
N LYS A 134 8.81 26.80 4.74
CA LYS A 134 7.60 27.65 4.78
C LYS A 134 6.37 27.07 4.05
N LYS A 135 6.57 26.14 3.11
CA LYS A 135 5.49 25.54 2.32
C LYS A 135 5.58 24.03 2.45
N GLY A 136 4.55 23.40 3.02
CA GLY A 136 4.30 21.96 3.07
C GLY A 136 5.56 21.08 3.12
N LEU A 137 5.89 20.53 4.30
CA LEU A 137 7.04 19.65 4.46
C LEU A 137 6.93 18.45 3.52
N LYS A 138 7.88 18.28 2.60
CA LYS A 138 7.86 17.18 1.63
C LYS A 138 8.66 15.98 2.11
N VAL A 139 8.36 14.81 1.53
CA VAL A 139 9.18 13.60 1.71
C VAL A 139 10.64 13.85 1.32
N ASP A 140 10.89 14.66 0.27
CA ASP A 140 12.24 15.05 -0.14
C ASP A 140 13.00 15.84 0.94
N ASN A 141 12.32 16.70 1.71
CA ASN A 141 12.96 17.45 2.80
C ASN A 141 13.46 16.50 3.89
N LEU A 142 12.61 15.57 4.32
CA LEU A 142 12.99 14.55 5.31
C LEU A 142 14.09 13.63 4.77
N TYR A 143 13.99 13.17 3.53
CA TYR A 143 15.01 12.34 2.90
C TYR A 143 16.38 13.03 2.85
N LYS A 144 16.44 14.28 2.41
CA LYS A 144 17.68 15.08 2.37
C LYS A 144 18.27 15.31 3.76
N PHE A 145 17.41 15.55 4.75
CA PHE A 145 17.82 15.66 6.15
C PHE A 145 18.47 14.37 6.65
N MET A 146 17.83 13.22 6.40
CA MET A 146 18.37 11.91 6.75
C MET A 146 19.71 11.63 6.07
N GLN A 147 19.84 11.97 4.78
CA GLN A 147 21.10 11.83 4.03
C GLN A 147 22.22 12.70 4.59
N LYS A 148 21.94 13.98 4.89
CA LYS A 148 22.93 14.91 5.46
C LYS A 148 23.51 14.35 6.76
N ARG A 149 22.64 13.93 7.69
CA ARG A 149 23.06 13.33 8.96
C ARG A 149 23.84 12.02 8.76
N SER A 150 23.45 11.20 7.78
CA SER A 150 24.17 9.96 7.45
C SER A 150 25.63 10.22 7.06
N ARG A 151 25.88 11.25 6.23
CA ARG A 151 27.24 11.62 5.79
C ARG A 151 28.11 12.15 6.92
N LEU A 152 27.52 12.98 7.79
CA LEU A 152 28.21 13.51 8.98
C LEU A 152 28.70 12.37 9.88
N ARG A 153 27.85 11.37 10.14
CA ARG A 153 28.24 10.21 10.96
C ARG A 153 29.27 9.29 10.29
N ALA A 154 29.32 9.27 8.96
CA ALA A 154 30.35 8.54 8.22
C ALA A 154 31.70 9.28 8.17
N GLY A 155 31.84 10.45 8.83
CA GLY A 155 33.05 11.26 8.79
C GLY A 155 33.35 11.85 7.40
N ALA A 156 32.34 11.94 6.54
CA ALA A 156 32.48 12.26 5.12
C ALA A 156 32.12 13.71 4.76
N ALA A 157 32.08 14.62 5.72
CA ALA A 157 31.72 16.02 5.50
C ALA A 157 32.79 16.98 6.05
N ASP A 158 33.40 17.76 5.15
CA ASP A 158 34.24 18.93 5.44
C ASP A 158 33.42 20.19 5.77
N ASP A 159 32.08 20.07 5.78
CA ASP A 159 31.17 21.20 5.82
C ASP A 159 30.73 21.48 7.26
N VAL A 160 31.43 22.42 7.91
CA VAL A 160 31.15 22.99 9.24
C VAL A 160 29.87 23.84 9.17
N SER A 161 28.72 23.20 8.97
CA SER A 161 27.42 23.84 9.23
C SER A 161 26.90 23.30 10.55
N VAL A 162 26.65 24.18 11.51
CA VAL A 162 26.13 23.90 12.86
C VAL A 162 25.16 22.72 12.82
N ASP A 163 25.59 21.60 13.41
CA ASP A 163 24.79 20.40 13.52
C ASP A 163 23.50 20.72 14.26
N VAL A 164 22.36 20.43 13.65
CA VAL A 164 21.15 20.29 14.46
C VAL A 164 21.29 18.97 15.18
N GLU A 165 21.70 19.03 16.45
CA GLU A 165 21.76 17.87 17.31
C GLU A 165 20.36 17.22 17.37
N VAL A 166 20.25 16.04 16.77
CA VAL A 166 19.03 15.23 16.80
C VAL A 166 19.19 14.26 17.94
N CYS A 167 18.36 14.41 18.98
CA CYS A 167 18.34 13.44 20.07
C CYS A 167 17.87 12.08 19.57
N ASP A 168 18.17 11.03 20.34
CA ASP A 168 17.95 9.65 19.89
C ASP A 168 16.48 9.35 19.58
N GLU A 169 15.55 9.85 20.40
CA GLU A 169 14.11 9.67 20.20
C GLU A 169 13.60 10.35 18.93
N ASP A 170 14.01 11.60 18.67
CA ASP A 170 13.57 12.36 17.51
C ASP A 170 14.07 11.72 16.21
N ALA A 171 15.28 11.14 16.24
CA ALA A 171 15.79 10.36 15.12
C ALA A 171 14.89 9.18 14.78
N VAL A 172 14.47 8.41 15.78
CA VAL A 172 13.60 7.24 15.56
C VAL A 172 12.26 7.69 15.00
N LYS A 173 11.63 8.71 15.59
CA LYS A 173 10.35 9.29 15.12
C LYS A 173 10.41 9.80 13.68
N LEU A 174 11.53 10.42 13.28
CA LEU A 174 11.74 10.86 11.90
C LEU A 174 11.89 9.67 10.93
N ALA A 175 12.55 8.58 11.36
CA ALA A 175 12.62 7.35 10.57
C ALA A 175 11.25 6.65 10.46
N GLU A 176 10.47 6.60 11.53
CA GLU A 176 9.09 6.09 11.52
C GLU A 176 8.19 6.90 10.59
N THR A 177 8.31 8.23 10.63
CA THR A 177 7.62 9.14 9.69
C THR A 177 8.00 8.81 8.24
N TYR A 178 9.29 8.58 7.98
CA TYR A 178 9.76 8.21 6.64
C TYR A 178 9.18 6.87 6.17
N ILE A 179 9.16 5.85 7.04
CA ILE A 179 8.60 4.53 6.73
C ILE A 179 7.11 4.65 6.41
N LEU A 180 6.33 5.35 7.24
CA LEU A 180 4.91 5.54 7.00
C LEU A 180 4.67 6.26 5.66
N GLU A 181 5.29 7.42 5.46
CA GLU A 181 4.96 8.32 4.36
C GLU A 181 5.51 7.81 3.02
N ALA A 182 6.78 7.41 2.97
CA ALA A 182 7.45 7.01 1.73
C ALA A 182 7.23 5.54 1.36
N VAL A 183 6.96 4.66 2.33
CA VAL A 183 6.82 3.21 2.10
C VAL A 183 5.37 2.78 2.16
N LEU A 184 4.68 3.00 3.28
CA LEU A 184 3.32 2.49 3.48
C LEU A 184 2.27 3.26 2.68
N LEU A 185 2.35 4.59 2.70
CA LEU A 185 1.50 5.47 1.91
C LEU A 185 2.07 5.66 0.48
N GLY A 186 3.30 5.22 0.24
CA GLY A 186 3.94 5.21 -1.08
C GLY A 186 4.11 6.61 -1.69
N LYS A 187 4.23 7.64 -0.86
CA LYS A 187 4.41 9.02 -1.32
C LYS A 187 5.78 9.19 -1.97
N ASP A 188 5.80 9.78 -3.16
CA ASP A 188 7.05 10.19 -3.79
C ASP A 188 7.62 11.46 -3.14
N HIS A 189 8.87 11.78 -3.49
CA HIS A 189 9.63 12.91 -2.94
C HIS A 189 8.92 14.27 -3.12
N SER A 190 8.04 14.42 -4.11
CA SER A 190 7.33 15.67 -4.37
C SER A 190 6.13 15.91 -3.45
N ARG A 191 5.64 14.86 -2.78
CA ARG A 191 4.44 14.88 -1.94
C ARG A 191 4.75 15.38 -0.52
N ASN A 192 3.73 16.00 0.08
CA ASN A 192 3.79 16.48 1.45
C ASN A 192 3.65 15.32 2.45
N ILE A 193 4.48 15.37 3.49
CA ILE A 193 4.30 14.62 4.73
C ILE A 193 3.04 15.17 5.42
N SER A 194 2.24 14.25 5.98
CA SER A 194 1.06 14.61 6.75
C SER A 194 1.49 15.22 8.08
N ASP A 195 1.06 16.46 8.32
CA ASP A 195 1.30 17.16 9.58
C ASP A 195 0.70 16.36 10.75
N ARG A 196 -0.50 15.80 10.54
CA ARG A 196 -1.19 14.93 11.50
C ARG A 196 -0.40 13.66 11.81
N SER A 197 0.17 13.00 10.80
CA SER A 197 0.98 11.78 11.01
C SER A 197 2.21 12.07 11.86
N MET A 198 2.88 13.20 11.64
CA MET A 198 4.03 13.60 12.47
C MET A 198 3.63 13.86 13.92
N LYS A 199 2.49 14.53 14.16
CA LYS A 199 1.99 14.78 15.53
C LYS A 199 1.66 13.48 16.28
N ILE A 200 1.13 12.48 15.58
CA ILE A 200 0.84 11.15 16.15
C ILE A 200 2.14 10.43 16.49
N ILE A 201 3.10 10.42 15.56
CA ILE A 201 4.41 9.74 15.74
C ILE A 201 5.26 10.41 16.83
N ASP A 202 5.10 11.72 17.04
CA ASP A 202 5.86 12.41 18.09
C ASP A 202 5.50 11.97 19.51
N ASP A 203 4.36 11.31 19.69
CA ASP A 203 3.88 10.83 20.97
C ASP A 203 3.87 9.29 20.97
N ALA A 204 4.70 8.66 21.81
CA ALA A 204 4.92 7.22 21.75
C ALA A 204 3.66 6.40 22.08
N GLU A 205 2.86 6.85 23.05
CA GLU A 205 1.61 6.18 23.44
C GLU A 205 0.55 6.34 22.34
N LEU A 206 0.46 7.54 21.78
CA LEU A 206 -0.43 7.83 20.67
C LEU A 206 -0.04 7.03 19.42
N CYS A 207 1.25 7.01 19.06
CA CYS A 207 1.79 6.24 17.94
C CYS A 207 1.49 4.73 18.10
N ALA A 208 1.64 4.19 19.32
CA ALA A 208 1.40 2.77 19.59
C ALA A 208 -0.09 2.36 19.56
N SER A 209 -0.99 3.27 19.91
CA SER A 209 -2.45 3.03 19.92
C SER A 209 -3.14 3.37 18.60
N PHE A 210 -2.54 4.24 17.78
CA PHE A 210 -3.19 4.74 16.56
C PHE A 210 -3.44 3.61 15.52
N PRO A 211 -4.62 3.59 14.85
CA PRO A 211 -4.98 2.59 13.85
C PRO A 211 -4.29 2.83 12.50
N TRP A 212 -2.97 2.69 12.47
CA TRP A 212 -2.16 2.84 11.25
C TRP A 212 -2.65 1.93 10.11
N GLY A 213 -3.15 0.74 10.44
CA GLY A 213 -3.71 -0.19 9.46
C GLY A 213 -4.89 0.39 8.71
N SER A 214 -5.83 1.01 9.43
CA SER A 214 -7.02 1.65 8.86
C SER A 214 -6.64 2.85 7.99
N LEU A 215 -5.75 3.72 8.51
CA LEU A 215 -5.25 4.87 7.75
C LEU A 215 -4.61 4.43 6.42
N CYS A 216 -3.72 3.43 6.47
CA CYS A 216 -3.07 2.92 5.28
C CYS A 216 -4.04 2.21 4.34
N PHE A 217 -5.05 1.51 4.86
CA PHE A 217 -6.06 0.84 4.05
C PHE A 217 -6.93 1.82 3.27
N ASP A 218 -7.44 2.86 3.94
CA ASP A 218 -8.29 3.90 3.33
C ASP A 218 -7.57 4.62 2.20
N GLU A 219 -6.33 5.04 2.44
CA GLU A 219 -5.50 5.67 1.41
C GLU A 219 -5.23 4.67 0.26
N PHE A 220 -4.95 3.41 0.59
CA PHE A 220 -4.61 2.41 -0.41
C PHE A 220 -5.79 2.03 -1.31
N ILE A 221 -6.97 1.78 -0.73
CA ILE A 221 -8.17 1.40 -1.48
C ILE A 221 -8.67 2.55 -2.36
N CYS A 222 -8.62 3.79 -1.84
CA CYS A 222 -8.91 5.00 -2.59
C CYS A 222 -7.99 5.10 -3.82
N ASN A 223 -6.67 4.96 -3.61
CA ASN A 223 -5.69 4.98 -4.68
C ASN A 223 -5.95 3.88 -5.72
N LEU A 224 -6.11 2.62 -5.31
CA LEU A 224 -6.39 1.48 -6.19
C LEU A 224 -7.62 1.71 -7.08
N SER A 225 -8.71 2.23 -6.49
CA SER A 225 -9.97 2.48 -7.19
C SER A 225 -9.86 3.50 -8.33
N HIS A 226 -8.86 4.39 -8.25
CA HIS A 226 -8.65 5.45 -9.24
C HIS A 226 -7.53 5.14 -10.25
N LEU A 227 -6.72 4.10 -10.05
CA LEU A 227 -5.53 3.83 -10.89
C LEU A 227 -5.84 3.72 -12.38
N LEU A 228 -6.88 2.97 -12.75
CA LEU A 228 -7.26 2.78 -14.16
C LEU A 228 -8.02 3.98 -14.74
N SER A 229 -8.44 4.92 -13.89
CA SER A 229 -9.10 6.16 -14.30
C SER A 229 -8.12 7.31 -14.57
N THR A 230 -6.81 7.09 -14.37
CA THR A 230 -5.77 8.09 -14.60
C THR A 230 -5.65 8.46 -16.07
N GLU A 231 -5.30 9.72 -16.34
CA GLU A 231 -5.11 10.24 -17.69
C GLU A 231 -4.04 9.47 -18.47
N SER A 232 -3.01 8.96 -17.78
CA SER A 232 -1.94 8.18 -18.42
C SER A 232 -2.45 6.85 -19.00
N VAL A 233 -3.50 6.28 -18.41
CA VAL A 233 -4.19 5.09 -18.92
C VAL A 233 -5.18 5.48 -20.04
N LYS A 234 -5.94 6.56 -19.84
CA LYS A 234 -6.97 7.02 -20.79
C LYS A 234 -6.41 7.59 -22.10
N LYS A 235 -5.29 8.32 -22.05
CA LYS A 235 -4.68 9.04 -23.19
C LYS A 235 -3.41 8.33 -23.71
N LYS A 236 -3.42 7.00 -23.71
CA LYS A 236 -2.29 6.21 -24.23
C LYS A 236 -1.98 6.59 -25.68
N GLN A 237 -0.70 6.82 -25.95
CA GLN A 237 -0.20 7.00 -27.33
C GLN A 237 -0.32 5.67 -28.10
N VAL A 238 -0.77 5.76 -29.36
CA VAL A 238 -0.89 4.62 -30.27
C VAL A 238 0.46 3.88 -30.37
N GLY A 239 0.44 2.56 -30.21
CA GLY A 239 1.63 1.70 -30.29
C GLY A 239 2.46 1.56 -29.00
N ARG A 240 2.17 2.29 -27.91
CA ARG A 240 2.88 2.15 -26.61
C ARG A 240 2.05 1.44 -25.55
N ILE A 241 2.66 0.69 -24.64
CA ILE A 241 1.94 0.16 -23.47
C ILE A 241 1.67 1.31 -22.50
N ALA A 242 0.44 1.39 -21.95
CA ALA A 242 0.09 2.43 -20.99
C ALA A 242 0.85 2.17 -19.69
N SER A 243 1.17 3.21 -18.94
CA SER A 243 1.76 3.04 -17.62
C SER A 243 1.17 3.98 -16.59
N TYR A 244 1.18 3.54 -15.35
CA TYR A 244 0.71 4.29 -14.20
C TYR A 244 1.47 3.86 -12.95
N THR A 245 1.46 4.72 -11.93
CA THR A 245 2.10 4.45 -10.64
C THR A 245 1.02 4.18 -9.61
N SER A 246 1.15 3.05 -8.91
CA SER A 246 0.38 2.80 -7.69
C SER A 246 1.04 3.51 -6.52
N LEU A 247 0.25 4.29 -5.79
CA LEU A 247 0.57 4.77 -4.45
C LEU A 247 0.24 3.69 -3.41
N GLY A 248 0.57 3.96 -2.16
CA GLY A 248 0.50 2.98 -1.07
C GLY A 248 1.62 1.94 -1.15
N PHE A 249 1.33 0.73 -0.67
CA PHE A 249 2.27 -0.38 -0.66
C PHE A 249 1.74 -1.58 -1.48
N PRO A 250 1.87 -1.56 -2.81
CA PRO A 250 1.27 -2.54 -3.74
C PRO A 250 1.72 -3.98 -3.51
N PHE A 251 2.87 -4.17 -2.87
CA PHE A 251 3.32 -5.46 -2.37
C PHE A 251 2.23 -6.15 -1.54
N LEU A 252 1.54 -5.42 -0.65
CA LEU A 252 0.50 -5.97 0.22
C LEU A 252 -0.70 -6.48 -0.58
N PHE A 253 -1.05 -5.80 -1.68
CA PHE A 253 -2.11 -6.28 -2.58
C PHE A 253 -1.70 -7.55 -3.33
N ASN A 254 -0.43 -7.69 -3.71
CA ASN A 254 0.05 -8.96 -4.27
C ASN A 254 0.05 -10.08 -3.24
N VAL A 255 0.43 -9.81 -1.98
CA VAL A 255 0.31 -10.77 -0.89
C VAL A 255 -1.14 -11.21 -0.71
N TRP A 256 -2.09 -10.26 -0.72
CA TRP A 256 -3.52 -10.58 -0.69
C TRP A 256 -3.93 -11.48 -1.87
N ILE A 257 -3.62 -11.08 -3.11
CA ILE A 257 -3.93 -11.86 -4.32
C ILE A 257 -3.39 -13.29 -4.23
N MET A 258 -2.15 -13.47 -3.76
CA MET A 258 -1.50 -14.78 -3.61
C MET A 258 -2.02 -15.59 -2.42
N GLY A 259 -2.56 -14.93 -1.40
CA GLY A 259 -3.25 -15.55 -0.26
C GLY A 259 -4.64 -16.05 -0.64
N VAL A 260 -5.36 -15.28 -1.47
CA VAL A 260 -6.68 -15.65 -2.02
C VAL A 260 -6.54 -16.76 -3.05
N PHE A 261 -5.58 -16.64 -3.96
CA PHE A 261 -5.40 -17.52 -5.11
C PHE A 261 -4.03 -18.19 -5.06
N ASN A 262 -4.00 -19.41 -4.52
CA ASN A 262 -2.76 -20.13 -4.27
C ASN A 262 -1.92 -20.38 -5.53
N ASN A 263 -2.56 -20.44 -6.70
CA ASN A 263 -1.88 -20.57 -7.98
C ASN A 263 -0.92 -19.42 -8.27
N PHE A 264 -1.13 -18.20 -7.74
CA PHE A 264 -0.20 -17.09 -7.95
C PHE A 264 1.04 -17.17 -7.06
N ARG A 265 1.06 -18.03 -6.02
CA ARG A 265 2.23 -18.20 -5.14
C ARG A 265 3.47 -18.69 -5.88
N GLN A 266 3.29 -19.40 -7.00
CA GLN A 266 4.40 -19.84 -7.86
C GLN A 266 5.27 -18.67 -8.39
N PHE A 267 4.73 -17.45 -8.38
CA PHE A 267 5.44 -16.24 -8.78
C PHE A 267 6.15 -15.55 -7.62
N SER A 268 6.31 -16.23 -6.48
CA SER A 268 6.98 -15.72 -5.29
C SER A 268 7.74 -16.84 -4.58
N LYS A 269 8.71 -16.48 -3.75
CA LYS A 269 9.20 -17.38 -2.71
C LYS A 269 8.23 -17.30 -1.54
N TYR A 270 7.57 -18.41 -1.24
CA TYR A 270 6.62 -18.53 -0.13
C TYR A 270 7.20 -19.45 0.94
N GLU A 271 7.24 -18.95 2.16
CA GLU A 271 7.60 -19.69 3.37
C GLU A 271 6.60 -19.29 4.45
N ASP A 272 5.91 -20.24 5.05
CA ASP A 272 4.81 -19.91 5.96
C ASP A 272 5.35 -19.33 7.28
N ARG A 273 5.15 -18.02 7.49
CA ARG A 273 5.64 -17.27 8.67
C ARG A 273 4.48 -16.65 9.44
N TRP A 274 3.62 -17.50 10.01
CA TRP A 274 2.54 -17.07 10.89
C TRP A 274 3.04 -16.16 12.03
N PRO A 275 2.24 -15.18 12.50
CA PRO A 275 0.87 -14.85 12.07
C PRO A 275 0.78 -13.73 11.01
N ILE A 276 1.89 -13.11 10.62
CA ILE A 276 1.89 -11.91 9.77
C ILE A 276 2.16 -12.30 8.33
N ARG A 277 1.12 -12.27 7.49
CA ARG A 277 1.18 -12.89 6.16
C ARG A 277 2.19 -12.24 5.24
N MET A 278 2.44 -10.92 5.34
CA MET A 278 3.42 -10.26 4.47
C MET A 278 4.84 -10.80 4.63
N LEU A 279 5.20 -11.35 5.81
CA LEU A 279 6.51 -11.94 6.06
C LEU A 279 6.70 -13.29 5.37
N SER A 280 5.59 -13.91 4.92
CA SER A 280 5.62 -15.21 4.28
C SER A 280 6.01 -15.16 2.79
N TYR A 281 6.16 -13.95 2.23
CA TYR A 281 6.39 -13.74 0.81
C TYR A 281 7.65 -12.93 0.56
N SER A 282 8.44 -13.35 -0.44
CA SER A 282 9.59 -12.61 -0.94
C SER A 282 9.80 -12.86 -2.43
N SER A 283 10.67 -12.05 -3.05
CA SER A 283 11.06 -12.19 -4.47
C SER A 283 9.85 -12.33 -5.42
N ILE A 284 8.83 -11.48 -5.25
CA ILE A 284 7.64 -11.49 -6.11
C ILE A 284 8.03 -11.14 -7.55
N GLY A 285 7.90 -12.11 -8.44
CA GLY A 285 8.13 -12.00 -9.87
C GLY A 285 6.97 -11.29 -10.58
N CYS A 286 7.24 -10.86 -11.81
CA CYS A 286 6.27 -10.17 -12.67
C CYS A 286 6.04 -10.96 -13.96
N PRO A 287 5.08 -11.91 -13.97
CA PRO A 287 4.77 -12.72 -15.15
C PRO A 287 4.31 -11.86 -16.32
N LYS A 288 4.41 -12.38 -17.55
CA LYS A 288 3.92 -11.66 -18.74
C LYS A 288 2.40 -11.49 -18.66
N TYR A 289 1.92 -10.36 -19.17
CA TYR A 289 0.48 -10.02 -19.18
C TYR A 289 -0.34 -11.10 -19.90
N ASP A 290 0.11 -11.53 -21.08
CA ASP A 290 -0.62 -12.54 -21.87
C ASP A 290 -0.72 -13.88 -21.13
N THR A 291 0.34 -14.29 -20.43
CA THR A 291 0.32 -15.49 -19.57
C THR A 291 -0.70 -15.33 -18.46
N LEU A 292 -0.70 -14.19 -17.76
CA LEU A 292 -1.68 -13.91 -16.69
C LEU A 292 -3.10 -13.95 -17.25
N CYS A 293 -3.39 -13.16 -18.28
CA CYS A 293 -4.73 -13.07 -18.83
C CYS A 293 -5.23 -14.42 -19.37
N ASN A 294 -4.45 -15.08 -20.21
CA ASN A 294 -4.86 -16.32 -20.85
C ASN A 294 -5.03 -17.44 -19.84
N ASP A 295 -4.07 -17.64 -18.94
CA ASP A 295 -4.06 -18.83 -18.09
C ASP A 295 -4.82 -18.64 -16.78
N TYR A 296 -5.01 -17.39 -16.32
CA TYR A 296 -5.56 -17.08 -14.99
C TYR A 296 -6.78 -16.16 -14.97
N PHE A 297 -7.21 -15.60 -16.11
CA PHE A 297 -8.39 -14.74 -16.12
C PHE A 297 -9.40 -15.04 -17.24
N THR A 298 -9.02 -15.72 -18.32
CA THR A 298 -9.91 -15.97 -19.48
C THR A 298 -10.13 -17.44 -19.82
N LYS A 299 -9.13 -18.34 -19.74
CA LYS A 299 -9.31 -19.75 -20.14
C LYS A 299 -10.25 -20.54 -19.24
N ALA A 300 -11.41 -20.93 -19.80
CA ALA A 300 -12.45 -21.79 -19.20
C ALA A 300 -11.91 -23.12 -18.62
N SER A 301 -10.90 -23.72 -19.26
CA SER A 301 -10.35 -25.01 -18.87
C SER A 301 -9.67 -25.00 -17.50
N ASN A 302 -9.12 -23.86 -17.08
CA ASN A 302 -8.37 -23.75 -15.82
C ASN A 302 -9.27 -23.48 -14.60
N PHE A 303 -10.56 -23.19 -14.83
CA PHE A 303 -11.52 -22.86 -13.76
C PHE A 303 -11.71 -23.99 -12.75
N LYS A 304 -11.61 -25.26 -13.17
CA LYS A 304 -11.83 -26.43 -12.30
C LYS A 304 -10.67 -26.72 -11.33
N VAL A 305 -9.48 -26.17 -11.57
CA VAL A 305 -8.25 -26.49 -10.81
C VAL A 305 -7.77 -25.27 -9.99
N PHE A 306 -8.38 -24.11 -10.19
CA PHE A 306 -7.98 -22.88 -9.53
C PHE A 306 -8.42 -22.86 -8.07
N LYS A 307 -7.44 -22.87 -7.16
CA LYS A 307 -7.70 -22.94 -5.72
C LYS A 307 -7.92 -21.54 -5.15
N VAL A 308 -9.17 -21.23 -4.83
CA VAL A 308 -9.57 -20.03 -4.09
C VAL A 308 -9.71 -20.37 -2.61
N ASN A 309 -9.13 -19.57 -1.73
CA ASN A 309 -9.35 -19.69 -0.30
C ASN A 309 -10.81 -19.30 0.04
N GLN A 310 -11.56 -20.23 0.62
CA GLN A 310 -12.99 -20.11 0.88
C GLN A 310 -13.34 -18.95 1.81
N SER A 311 -12.43 -18.55 2.72
CA SER A 311 -12.67 -17.43 3.64
C SER A 311 -12.81 -16.07 2.92
N TYR A 312 -12.38 -15.98 1.66
CA TYR A 312 -12.41 -14.75 0.85
C TYR A 312 -13.59 -14.68 -0.11
N LEU A 313 -14.32 -15.78 -0.27
CA LEU A 313 -15.45 -15.81 -1.19
C LEU A 313 -16.56 -14.92 -0.64
N LEU A 314 -17.11 -14.08 -1.51
CA LEU A 314 -18.35 -13.40 -1.21
C LEU A 314 -19.41 -14.45 -0.90
N GLN A 315 -19.98 -14.39 0.30
CA GLN A 315 -21.13 -15.21 0.60
C GLN A 315 -22.26 -14.82 -0.37
N PRO A 316 -23.01 -15.80 -0.90
CA PRO A 316 -24.21 -15.49 -1.66
C PRO A 316 -25.06 -14.54 -0.81
N SER A 317 -25.50 -13.41 -1.36
CA SER A 317 -26.53 -12.63 -0.68
C SER A 317 -27.66 -13.61 -0.43
N SER A 318 -27.97 -13.93 0.83
CA SER A 318 -29.21 -14.59 1.17
C SER A 318 -30.28 -13.82 0.41
N LYS A 319 -30.92 -14.47 -0.57
CA LYS A 319 -32.04 -13.88 -1.29
C LYS A 319 -33.03 -13.55 -0.19
N VAL A 320 -33.11 -12.29 0.22
CA VAL A 320 -34.19 -11.84 1.07
C VAL A 320 -35.41 -12.05 0.19
N ASN A 321 -36.15 -13.10 0.50
CA ASN A 321 -37.37 -13.38 -0.21
C ASN A 321 -38.27 -12.19 0.09
N VAL A 322 -38.79 -11.50 -0.92
CA VAL A 322 -39.64 -10.32 -0.71
C VAL A 322 -40.91 -10.70 0.08
N SER A 323 -41.23 -12.00 0.15
CA SER A 323 -42.23 -12.58 1.05
C SER A 323 -41.90 -12.47 2.54
N ASP A 324 -40.63 -12.32 2.91
CA ASP A 324 -40.19 -12.28 4.32
C ASP A 324 -40.19 -10.84 4.87
N ILE A 325 -40.46 -9.85 4.01
CA ILE A 325 -40.64 -8.43 4.37
C ILE A 325 -42.13 -8.09 4.54
N VAL A 326 -43.02 -8.99 4.14
CA VAL A 326 -44.48 -8.82 4.28
C VAL A 326 -45.04 -10.00 5.06
N ASN A 327 -44.80 -10.00 6.37
CA ASN A 327 -45.68 -10.58 7.39
C ASN A 327 -45.50 -9.83 8.71
#